data_AF-A0A5F8G4B8-F1
#
_entry.id   AF-A0A5F8G4B8-F1
#
_cell.length_a   1.000
_cell.length_b   1.000
_cell.length_c   1.000
_cell.angle_alpha   90.00
_cell.angle_beta   90.00
_cell.angle_gamma   90.00
#
_symmetry.space_group_name_H-M   'P 1'
#
loop_
_entity.id
_entity.type
_entity.pdbx_description
1 polymer ?
#
loop_
_entity_poly.entity_id
_entity_poly.type
_entity_poly.pdbx_seq_one_letter_code
_entity_poly.pdbx_strand_id
1 'polypeptide(L)'
;MGQTGKKSEKGPVCWRKRVKSEYMRLRQLKRFRRADEVKSMFNSNRQKILERTEILNQEWKQRRIQPVHIMTSVSSLRGTREVG
;
A
#
# COMPACT_ATOMS: atom_id res chain seq x y z
N MET A 1 -8.36 36.92 -49.55
CA MET A 1 -9.32 35.84 -49.24
C MET A 1 -8.57 34.64 -48.68
N GLY A 2 -9.04 34.06 -47.57
CA GLY A 2 -8.67 32.71 -47.12
C GLY A 2 -7.62 32.58 -46.01
N GLN A 3 -7.97 32.92 -44.77
CA GLN A 3 -7.23 32.49 -43.58
C GLN A 3 -7.44 30.98 -43.38
N THR A 4 -6.44 30.13 -43.65
CA THR A 4 -6.47 28.70 -43.34
C THR A 4 -5.86 28.40 -41.97
N GLY A 5 -6.31 29.11 -40.94
CA GLY A 5 -6.12 28.71 -39.55
C GLY A 5 -7.27 27.82 -39.12
N LYS A 6 -7.24 26.51 -39.42
CA LYS A 6 -8.21 25.56 -38.87
C LYS A 6 -8.03 25.50 -37.35
N LYS A 7 -8.74 26.37 -36.62
CA LYS A 7 -8.98 26.23 -35.18
C LYS A 7 -9.47 24.80 -34.94
N SER A 8 -8.91 24.10 -33.96
CA SER A 8 -9.36 22.75 -33.58
C SER A 8 -10.89 22.74 -33.47
N GLU A 9 -11.55 22.11 -34.44
CA GLU A 9 -13.02 22.05 -34.62
C GLU A 9 -13.74 21.34 -33.45
N LYS A 10 -12.94 20.77 -32.56
CA LYS A 10 -13.33 19.98 -31.40
C LYS A 10 -13.26 20.89 -30.16
N GLY A 11 -14.42 21.25 -29.59
CA GLY A 11 -14.51 22.07 -28.37
C GLY A 11 -13.87 21.43 -27.11
N PRO A 12 -13.72 22.19 -26.01
CA PRO A 12 -13.00 21.74 -24.80
C PRO A 12 -13.52 20.42 -24.19
N VAL A 13 -14.82 20.17 -24.27
CA VAL A 13 -15.45 18.95 -23.75
C VAL A 13 -15.00 17.70 -24.51
N CYS A 14 -14.91 17.76 -25.84
CA CYS A 14 -14.47 16.59 -26.60
C CYS A 14 -12.97 16.31 -26.47
N TRP A 15 -12.15 17.34 -26.20
CA TRP A 15 -10.75 17.12 -25.82
C TRP A 15 -10.63 16.41 -24.48
N ARG A 16 -11.39 16.82 -23.46
CA ARG A 16 -11.42 16.11 -22.16
C ARG A 16 -11.83 14.64 -22.30
N LYS A 17 -12.86 14.35 -23.12
CA LYS A 17 -13.28 12.97 -23.42
C LYS A 17 -12.16 12.17 -24.08
N ARG A 18 -11.49 12.73 -25.10
CA ARG A 18 -10.35 12.09 -25.79
C ARG A 18 -9.19 11.79 -24.85
N VAL A 19 -8.80 12.77 -24.03
CA VAL A 19 -7.72 12.62 -23.05
C VAL A 19 -8.04 11.49 -22.07
N LYS A 20 -9.26 11.45 -21.53
CA LYS A 20 -9.67 10.38 -20.61
C LYS A 20 -9.61 9.01 -21.28
N SER A 21 -10.16 8.87 -22.49
CA SER A 21 -10.13 7.59 -23.22
C SER A 21 -8.71 7.13 -23.51
N GLU A 22 -7.85 8.04 -23.98
CA GLU A 22 -6.47 7.71 -24.31
C GLU A 22 -5.66 7.38 -23.04
N TYR A 23 -5.85 8.15 -21.96
CA TYR A 23 -5.26 7.85 -20.65
C TYR A 23 -5.64 6.45 -20.16
N MET A 24 -6.92 6.10 -20.23
CA MET A 24 -7.40 4.78 -19.78
C MET A 24 -6.81 3.66 -20.65
N ARG A 25 -6.79 3.84 -21.98
CA ARG A 25 -6.18 2.90 -22.93
C ARG A 25 -4.70 2.67 -22.62
N LEU A 26 -3.93 3.75 -22.48
CA LEU A 26 -2.51 3.69 -22.19
C LEU A 26 -2.23 3.10 -20.81
N ARG A 27 -3.03 3.44 -19.80
CA ARG A 27 -2.90 2.89 -18.44
C ARG A 27 -3.14 1.39 -18.43
N GLN A 28 -4.19 0.90 -19.09
CA GLN A 28 -4.47 -0.54 -19.19
C GLN A 28 -3.33 -1.25 -19.93
N LEU A 29 -2.91 -0.73 -21.08
CA LEU A 29 -1.80 -1.30 -21.85
C LEU A 29 -0.51 -1.37 -21.01
N LYS A 30 -0.15 -0.30 -20.30
CA LYS A 30 1.03 -0.28 -19.42
C LYS A 30 0.87 -1.24 -18.23
N ARG A 31 -0.33 -1.35 -17.65
CA ARG A 31 -0.61 -2.31 -16.56
C ARG A 31 -0.42 -3.75 -17.02
N PHE A 32 -0.97 -4.12 -18.18
CA PHE A 32 -0.83 -5.47 -18.71
C PHE A 32 0.62 -5.79 -19.07
N ARG A 33 1.33 -4.85 -19.73
CA ARG A 33 2.76 -5.02 -20.07
C ARG A 33 3.64 -5.23 -18.84
N ARG A 34 3.36 -4.52 -17.74
CA ARG A 34 4.14 -4.61 -16.50
C ARG A 34 3.69 -5.70 -15.53
N ALA A 35 2.61 -6.43 -15.84
CA ALA A 35 2.00 -7.36 -14.89
C ALA A 35 2.99 -8.43 -14.42
N ASP A 36 3.66 -9.09 -15.37
CA ASP A 36 4.58 -10.19 -15.07
C ASP A 36 5.87 -9.69 -14.42
N GLU A 37 6.40 -8.55 -14.87
CA GLU A 37 7.57 -7.90 -14.25
C GLU A 37 7.30 -7.57 -12.78
N VAL A 38 6.17 -6.91 -12.50
CA VAL A 38 5.78 -6.53 -11.13
C VAL A 38 5.54 -7.78 -10.28
N LYS A 39 4.88 -8.82 -10.82
CA LYS A 39 4.68 -10.09 -10.11
C LYS A 39 6.00 -10.75 -9.74
N SER A 40 6.96 -10.78 -10.68
CA SER A 40 8.31 -11.29 -10.43
C SER A 40 9.02 -10.49 -9.34
N MET A 41 8.99 -9.15 -9.43
CA MET A 41 9.58 -8.26 -8.41
C MET A 41 8.95 -8.47 -7.03
N PHE A 42 7.63 -8.64 -6.93
CA PHE A 42 6.96 -8.93 -5.67
C PHE A 42 7.39 -10.28 -5.09
N ASN A 43 7.57 -11.31 -5.92
CA ASN A 43 8.07 -12.61 -5.47
C ASN A 43 9.52 -12.52 -4.97
N SER A 44 10.41 -11.83 -5.70
CA SER A 44 11.77 -11.59 -5.22
C SER A 44 11.80 -10.78 -3.93
N ASN A 45 10.91 -9.80 -3.79
CA ASN A 45 10.79 -9.04 -2.55
C ASN A 45 10.24 -9.89 -1.39
N ARG A 46 9.30 -10.80 -1.66
CA ARG A 46 8.77 -11.75 -0.67
C ARG A 46 9.90 -12.61 -0.10
N GLN A 47 10.81 -13.08 -0.95
CA GLN A 47 11.97 -13.86 -0.50
C GLN A 47 12.86 -13.05 0.45
N LYS A 48 13.17 -11.80 0.10
CA LYS A 48 13.95 -10.89 0.96
C LYS A 48 13.25 -10.62 2.30
N ILE A 49 11.93 -10.49 2.30
CA ILE A 49 11.14 -10.35 3.53
C ILE A 49 11.29 -11.60 4.38
N LEU A 50 11.08 -12.78 3.82
CA LEU A 50 11.19 -14.05 4.54
C LEU A 50 12.55 -14.20 5.21
N GLU A 51 13.63 -14.01 4.46
CA GLU A 51 15.00 -14.09 4.97
C GLU A 51 15.24 -13.13 6.14
N ARG A 52 14.87 -11.85 5.98
CA ARG A 52 15.05 -10.84 7.03
C ARG A 52 14.19 -11.11 8.25
N THR A 53 12.94 -11.52 8.05
CA THR A 53 12.04 -11.83 9.16
C THR A 53 12.50 -13.06 9.92
N GLU A 54 13.11 -14.04 9.25
CA GLU A 54 13.61 -15.25 9.91
C GLU A 54 14.81 -14.92 10.80
N ILE A 55 15.75 -14.09 10.33
CA ILE A 55 16.87 -13.61 11.16
C ILE A 55 16.34 -12.91 12.43
N LEU A 56 15.43 -11.95 12.27
CA LEU A 56 14.85 -11.22 13.40
C LEU A 56 14.05 -12.14 14.35
N ASN A 57 13.36 -13.13 13.81
CA ASN A 57 12.60 -14.10 14.59
C ASN A 57 13.53 -15.03 15.40
N GLN A 58 14.65 -15.45 14.81
CA GLN A 58 15.67 -16.24 15.52
C GLN A 58 16.29 -15.44 16.66
N GLU A 59 16.67 -14.19 16.41
CA GLU A 59 17.18 -13.28 17.44
C GLU A 59 16.14 -13.04 18.56
N TRP A 60 14.87 -12.89 18.20
CA TRP A 60 13.79 -12.70 19.18
C TRP A 60 13.58 -13.95 20.05
N LYS A 61 13.59 -15.15 19.45
CA LYS A 61 13.45 -16.43 20.18
C LYS A 61 14.55 -16.68 21.19
N GLN A 62 15.74 -16.11 20.99
CA GLN A 62 16.84 -16.20 21.97
C GLN A 62 16.60 -15.33 23.21
N ARG A 63 15.69 -14.34 23.14
CA ARG A 63 15.39 -13.44 24.26
C ARG A 63 14.39 -14.10 25.21
N ARG A 64 14.75 -14.22 26.49
CA ARG A 64 13.80 -14.60 27.55
C ARG A 64 13.19 -13.34 28.15
N ILE A 65 12.12 -12.87 27.54
CA ILE A 65 11.39 -11.67 27.99
C ILE A 65 10.21 -12.14 28.84
N GLN A 66 10.14 -11.66 30.08
CA GLN A 66 8.96 -11.89 30.90
C GLN A 66 7.79 -11.12 30.31
N PRO A 67 6.66 -11.78 29.96
CA PRO A 67 5.46 -11.07 29.57
C PRO A 67 4.99 -10.21 30.75
N VAL A 68 4.21 -9.18 30.44
CA VAL A 68 3.71 -8.25 31.47
C VAL A 68 2.82 -9.02 32.45
N HIS A 69 3.07 -8.83 33.75
CA HIS A 69 2.26 -9.41 34.81
C HIS A 69 1.18 -8.42 35.25
N ILE A 70 -0.04 -8.91 35.47
CA ILE A 70 -1.10 -8.13 36.13
C ILE A 70 -0.81 -8.14 37.63
N MET A 71 -0.48 -6.98 38.19
CA MET A 71 -0.23 -6.85 39.62
C MET A 71 -1.54 -6.66 40.39
N THR A 72 -1.93 -7.65 41.18
CA THR A 72 -2.89 -7.51 42.29
C THR A 72 -2.27 -8.13 43.52
N SER A 73 -1.53 -7.34 44.29
CA SER A 73 -0.77 -7.81 45.48
C SER A 73 -1.62 -7.89 46.74
N VAL A 74 -2.82 -7.31 46.75
CA VAL A 74 -3.80 -7.33 47.84
C VAL A 74 -5.19 -7.25 47.24
N SER A 75 -6.19 -7.86 47.90
CA SER A 75 -7.60 -7.66 47.56
C SER A 75 -7.88 -6.17 47.44
N SER A 76 -8.63 -5.75 46.42
CA SER A 76 -9.03 -4.35 46.21
C SER A 76 -9.51 -3.78 47.54
N LEU A 77 -8.73 -2.88 48.15
CA LEU A 77 -9.09 -2.26 49.42
C LEU A 77 -10.40 -1.52 49.19
N ARG A 78 -11.42 -1.77 50.01
CA ARG A 78 -12.73 -1.11 49.86
C ARG A 78 -12.51 0.41 49.76
N GLY A 79 -12.69 0.98 48.56
CA GLY A 79 -12.40 2.39 48.27
C GLY A 79 -11.58 2.67 47.00
N THR A 80 -10.95 1.66 46.38
CA THR A 80 -10.33 1.80 45.05
C THR A 80 -11.41 1.88 43.96
N ARG A 81 -11.41 2.96 43.17
CA ARG A 81 -12.33 3.11 42.02
C ARG A 81 -11.90 2.13 40.92
N GLU A 82 -12.84 1.30 40.48
CA GLU A 82 -12.64 0.45 39.31
C GLU A 82 -12.83 1.26 38.02
N VAL A 83 -12.10 0.89 36.98
CA VAL A 83 -12.28 1.47 35.64
C VAL A 83 -13.48 0.78 35.01
N GLY A 84 -14.60 1.50 34.92
CA GLY A 84 -15.84 1.07 34.25
C GLY A 84 -16.08 1.83 32.95
#